data_AF-A0A955AUQ8-F1
#
_entry.id   AF-A0A955AUQ8-F1
#
_cell.length_a   1.000
_cell.length_b   1.000
_cell.length_c   1.000
_cell.angle_alpha   90.00
_cell.angle_beta   90.00
_cell.angle_gamma   90.00
#
_symmetry.space_group_name_H-M   'P 1'
#
loop_
_entity.id
_entity.type
_entity.pdbx_description
1 polymer ?
#
loop_
_entity_poly.entity_id
_entity_poly.type
_entity_poly.pdbx_seq_one_letter_code
_entity_poly.pdbx_strand_id
1 'polypeptide(L)'
;MHTQPNRRQLLQAGAALASIATLAPGRLLSDETNVPQSVVELWADFDPRREPLEVEIIREWQEGGGLFRLVRYRIGTFKGQPARMAAIYGFPADTTERLPAVMHIHGGGQRAFLHEVKLLVARGYAGLSINWGGNGDGRPPFNSPDGARPGDPNTDWGAVDPSQLNVAGYSSMLPGPKQFFEDREHPKNNNWYLLTLGCRRGLTFLEQQPEV
;
A
#
# COMPACT_ATOMS: atom_id res chain seq x y z
N MET A 1 52.32 27.77 61.82
CA MET A 1 53.31 27.29 60.82
C MET A 1 53.07 25.80 60.63
N HIS A 2 52.20 25.45 59.69
CA HIS A 2 51.75 24.07 59.46
C HIS A 2 52.66 23.38 58.44
N THR A 3 53.21 22.24 58.85
CA THR A 3 53.93 21.28 58.02
C THR A 3 52.93 20.34 57.34
N GLN A 4 53.05 20.20 56.02
CA GLN A 4 52.25 19.30 55.19
C GLN A 4 52.57 17.81 55.43
N PRO A 5 51.67 16.91 55.00
CA PRO A 5 52.13 15.63 54.46
C PRO A 5 51.67 15.35 53.02
N ASN A 6 52.56 14.60 52.37
CA ASN A 6 52.62 14.18 50.97
C ASN A 6 51.78 12.92 50.69
N ARG A 7 51.57 12.72 49.38
CA ARG A 7 50.79 11.76 48.58
C ARG A 7 51.46 10.39 48.44
N ARG A 8 50.66 9.30 48.46
CA ARG A 8 50.71 8.04 47.62
C ARG A 8 50.06 6.86 48.37
N GLN A 9 48.92 6.33 47.86
CA GLN A 9 48.74 5.00 47.20
C GLN A 9 48.94 3.81 48.18
N LEU A 10 48.13 2.75 48.25
CA LEU A 10 47.16 2.10 47.36
C LEU A 10 46.35 1.05 48.19
N LEU A 11 45.20 0.59 47.64
CA LEU A 11 44.46 -0.68 47.92
C LEU A 11 43.72 -0.81 49.27
N GLN A 12 42.62 -1.54 49.41
CA GLN A 12 41.43 -1.91 48.61
C GLN A 12 40.54 -2.72 49.58
N ALA A 13 39.24 -2.80 49.27
CA ALA A 13 38.23 -3.71 49.83
C ALA A 13 37.78 -3.40 51.28
N GLY A 14 36.49 -3.33 51.61
CA GLY A 14 35.26 -3.54 50.86
C GLY A 14 34.09 -3.38 51.84
N ALA A 15 33.05 -2.66 51.43
CA ALA A 15 31.78 -2.65 52.15
C ALA A 15 30.67 -2.76 51.10
N ALA A 16 30.07 -3.94 51.03
CA ALA A 16 28.91 -4.22 50.20
C ALA A 16 27.69 -3.51 50.81
N LEU A 17 27.21 -2.47 50.15
CA LEU A 17 25.86 -1.96 50.35
C LEU A 17 24.96 -2.64 49.32
N ALA A 18 24.09 -3.52 49.81
CA ALA A 18 23.03 -4.12 49.02
C ALA A 18 21.98 -3.06 48.70
N SER A 19 22.13 -2.40 47.55
CA SER A 19 21.05 -1.62 46.96
C SER A 19 20.03 -2.60 46.41
N ILE A 20 18.87 -2.71 47.08
CA ILE A 20 17.70 -3.35 46.51
C ILE A 20 17.24 -2.47 45.34
N ALA A 21 17.74 -2.78 44.15
CA ALA A 21 17.15 -2.29 42.92
C ALA A 21 15.79 -2.96 42.80
N THR A 22 14.72 -2.19 43.02
CA THR A 22 13.40 -2.57 42.54
C THR A 22 13.51 -2.78 41.04
N LEU A 23 13.55 -4.04 40.59
CA LEU A 23 13.32 -4.39 39.20
C LEU A 23 11.91 -3.92 38.85
N ALA A 24 11.80 -2.72 38.28
CA ALA A 24 10.70 -2.44 37.38
C ALA A 24 10.80 -3.48 36.26
N PRO A 25 9.75 -4.25 35.95
CA PRO A 25 9.78 -5.12 34.79
C PRO A 25 10.04 -4.23 33.59
N GLY A 26 11.20 -4.44 32.95
CA GLY A 26 11.55 -3.77 31.72
C GLY A 26 10.48 -4.06 30.68
N ARG A 27 9.59 -3.11 30.45
CA ARG A 27 8.90 -3.00 29.18
C ARG A 27 9.88 -2.37 28.23
N LEU A 28 10.28 -3.13 27.21
CA LEU A 28 10.50 -2.74 25.81
C LEU A 28 11.43 -3.76 25.13
N LEU A 29 10.95 -5.00 25.01
CA LEU A 29 11.39 -5.95 23.99
C LEU A 29 10.15 -6.73 23.56
N SER A 30 9.18 -6.04 22.97
CA SER A 30 8.01 -6.66 22.35
C SER A 30 7.82 -6.03 20.99
N ASP A 31 8.66 -6.41 20.04
CA ASP A 31 8.31 -6.26 18.62
C ASP A 31 9.18 -7.07 17.64
N GLU A 32 10.29 -7.66 18.09
CA GLU A 32 11.06 -8.63 17.28
C GLU A 32 10.27 -9.92 16.96
N THR A 33 9.20 -10.23 17.71
CA THR A 33 8.49 -11.52 17.61
C THR A 33 7.38 -11.57 16.57
N ASN A 34 7.16 -10.52 15.77
CA ASN A 34 6.01 -10.48 14.84
C ASN A 34 6.34 -10.05 13.41
N VAL A 35 7.61 -10.20 12.98
CA VAL A 35 8.00 -10.01 11.58
C VAL A 35 7.70 -11.31 10.81
N PRO A 36 6.84 -11.28 9.77
CA PRO A 36 6.52 -12.47 8.98
C PRO A 36 7.76 -13.12 8.36
N GLN A 37 7.91 -14.44 8.54
CA GLN A 37 9.03 -15.22 8.00
C GLN A 37 8.66 -15.97 6.71
N SER A 38 7.39 -15.90 6.28
CA SER A 38 6.91 -16.50 5.04
C SER A 38 5.90 -15.62 4.32
N VAL A 39 5.68 -15.87 3.03
CA VAL A 39 4.62 -15.21 2.25
C VAL A 39 3.25 -15.49 2.86
N VAL A 40 3.03 -16.71 3.40
CA VAL A 40 1.77 -17.07 4.06
C VAL A 40 1.53 -16.20 5.29
N GLU A 41 2.53 -16.07 6.17
CA GLU A 41 2.45 -15.22 7.36
C GLU A 41 2.26 -13.74 7.00
N LEU A 42 2.92 -13.25 5.94
CA LEU A 42 2.83 -11.85 5.51
C LEU A 42 1.40 -11.43 5.14
N TRP A 43 0.62 -12.37 4.60
CA TRP A 43 -0.75 -12.13 4.14
C TRP A 43 -1.81 -12.70 5.08
N ALA A 44 -1.44 -13.34 6.19
CA ALA A 44 -2.36 -14.01 7.10
C ALA A 44 -3.41 -13.07 7.72
N ASP A 45 -3.09 -11.78 7.85
CA ASP A 45 -3.97 -10.75 8.41
C ASP A 45 -4.72 -9.91 7.36
N PHE A 46 -4.55 -10.23 6.06
CA PHE A 46 -5.15 -9.48 4.97
C PHE A 46 -6.26 -10.26 4.24
N ASP A 47 -7.51 -9.90 4.56
CA ASP A 47 -8.67 -10.25 3.75
C ASP A 47 -9.03 -9.08 2.80
N PRO A 48 -8.95 -9.26 1.46
CA PRO A 48 -9.28 -8.23 0.48
C PRO A 48 -10.78 -7.96 0.36
N ARG A 49 -11.68 -8.72 1.01
CA ARG A 49 -13.14 -8.50 0.97
C ARG A 49 -13.69 -7.76 2.19
N ARG A 50 -12.92 -7.71 3.28
CA ARG A 50 -13.34 -7.17 4.59
C ARG A 50 -13.77 -5.71 4.56
N GLU A 51 -13.02 -4.87 3.86
CA GLU A 51 -13.33 -3.42 3.75
C GLU A 51 -14.22 -3.15 2.53
N PRO A 52 -15.32 -2.36 2.62
CA PRO A 52 -16.09 -1.97 1.43
C PRO A 52 -15.23 -1.23 0.40
N LEU A 53 -15.58 -1.39 -0.87
CA LEU A 53 -14.85 -0.79 -1.99
C LEU A 53 -15.16 0.69 -2.20
N GLU A 54 -16.31 1.22 -1.74
CA GLU A 54 -16.69 2.63 -1.96
C GLU A 54 -16.45 3.09 -3.41
N VAL A 55 -17.03 2.37 -4.37
CA VAL A 55 -16.79 2.60 -5.81
C VAL A 55 -17.40 3.92 -6.25
N GLU A 56 -16.59 4.75 -6.91
CA GLU A 56 -16.96 5.97 -7.60
C GLU A 56 -16.83 5.74 -9.11
N ILE A 57 -17.90 6.00 -9.87
CA ILE A 57 -17.84 6.08 -11.33
C ILE A 57 -17.59 7.54 -11.70
N ILE A 58 -16.36 7.82 -12.14
CA ILE A 58 -15.94 9.18 -12.53
C ILE A 58 -16.54 9.54 -13.89
N ARG A 59 -16.55 8.56 -14.80
CA ARG A 59 -17.10 8.71 -16.15
C ARG A 59 -17.47 7.35 -16.72
N GLU A 60 -18.55 7.31 -17.49
CA GLU A 60 -19.00 6.15 -18.25
C GLU A 60 -19.20 6.55 -19.72
N TRP A 61 -18.85 5.66 -20.65
CA TRP A 61 -19.10 5.85 -22.08
C TRP A 61 -19.20 4.52 -22.80
N GLN A 62 -19.86 4.53 -23.96
CA GLN A 62 -19.92 3.38 -24.86
C GLN A 62 -19.08 3.64 -26.11
N GLU A 63 -18.39 2.61 -26.58
CA GLU A 63 -17.57 2.68 -27.79
C GLU A 63 -17.35 1.28 -28.36
N GLY A 64 -17.48 1.09 -29.69
CA GLY A 64 -17.09 -0.16 -30.33
C GLY A 64 -17.74 -1.43 -29.76
N GLY A 65 -18.99 -1.35 -29.27
CA GLY A 65 -19.70 -2.48 -28.66
C GLY A 65 -19.30 -2.79 -27.21
N GLY A 66 -18.52 -1.93 -26.55
CA GLY A 66 -18.20 -2.02 -25.13
C GLY A 66 -18.77 -0.85 -24.32
N LEU A 67 -19.04 -1.10 -23.04
CA LEU A 67 -19.26 -0.07 -22.02
C LEU A 67 -18.00 0.07 -21.19
N PHE A 68 -17.50 1.29 -21.04
CA PHE A 68 -16.25 1.60 -20.34
C PHE A 68 -16.51 2.62 -19.24
N ARG A 69 -15.73 2.51 -18.17
CA ARG A 69 -15.77 3.39 -17.00
C ARG A 69 -14.37 3.79 -16.59
N LEU A 70 -14.20 5.07 -16.27
CA LEU A 70 -13.14 5.52 -15.38
C LEU A 70 -13.71 5.44 -13.98
N VAL A 71 -13.10 4.63 -13.12
CA VAL A 71 -13.58 4.37 -11.76
C VAL A 71 -12.50 4.70 -10.74
N ARG A 72 -12.92 4.91 -9.50
CA ARG A 72 -12.04 4.96 -8.33
C ARG A 72 -12.67 4.16 -7.20
N TYR A 73 -11.87 3.39 -6.48
CA TYR A 73 -12.36 2.56 -5.38
C TYR A 73 -11.34 2.46 -4.25
N ARG A 74 -11.82 2.27 -3.03
CA ARG A 74 -11.03 2.13 -1.81
C ARG A 74 -10.26 0.81 -1.80
N ILE A 75 -8.96 0.91 -1.56
CA ILE A 75 -8.05 -0.25 -1.44
C ILE A 75 -7.70 -0.58 0.00
N GLY A 76 -7.91 0.33 0.93
CA GLY A 76 -7.73 0.09 2.36
C GLY A 76 -7.62 1.38 3.14
N THR A 77 -7.45 1.25 4.45
CA THR A 77 -7.21 2.36 5.36
C THR A 77 -5.83 2.21 5.98
N PHE A 78 -4.94 3.18 5.74
CA PHE A 78 -3.57 3.19 6.26
C PHE A 78 -3.40 4.34 7.24
N LYS A 79 -2.95 4.07 8.47
CA LYS A 79 -2.76 5.09 9.52
C LYS A 79 -4.01 5.98 9.71
N GLY A 80 -5.19 5.37 9.66
CA GLY A 80 -6.48 6.08 9.78
C GLY A 80 -6.93 6.86 8.53
N GLN A 81 -6.14 6.89 7.46
CA GLN A 81 -6.45 7.58 6.20
C GLN A 81 -6.85 6.58 5.10
N PRO A 82 -7.96 6.79 4.40
CA PRO A 82 -8.36 5.92 3.30
C PRO A 82 -7.45 6.12 2.09
N ALA A 83 -7.06 5.02 1.45
CA ALA A 83 -6.39 5.01 0.14
C ALA A 83 -7.36 4.51 -0.94
N ARG A 84 -7.27 5.11 -2.13
CA ARG A 84 -8.14 4.83 -3.27
C ARG A 84 -7.35 4.66 -4.56
N MET A 85 -7.73 3.67 -5.35
CA MET A 85 -7.14 3.34 -6.64
C MET A 85 -8.07 3.80 -7.76
N ALA A 86 -7.56 4.60 -8.68
CA ALA A 86 -8.20 4.86 -9.97
C ALA A 86 -7.94 3.68 -10.92
N ALA A 87 -8.88 3.39 -11.80
CA ALA A 87 -8.76 2.34 -12.79
C ALA A 87 -9.65 2.60 -14.00
N ILE A 88 -9.31 1.98 -15.12
CA ILE A 88 -10.19 1.90 -16.29
C ILE A 88 -10.81 0.52 -16.28
N TYR A 89 -12.12 0.47 -16.31
CA TYR A 89 -12.91 -0.74 -16.33
C TYR A 89 -13.75 -0.78 -17.61
N GLY A 90 -14.02 -1.96 -18.16
CA GLY A 90 -14.95 -2.09 -19.27
C GLY A 90 -15.35 -3.52 -19.54
N PHE A 91 -16.45 -3.68 -20.26
CA PHE A 91 -17.05 -4.98 -20.59
C PHE A 91 -17.87 -4.86 -21.90
N PRO A 92 -18.07 -5.98 -22.63
CA PRO A 92 -19.00 -6.03 -23.76
C PRO A 92 -20.38 -5.47 -23.40
N ALA A 93 -20.90 -4.57 -24.21
CA ALA A 93 -22.26 -4.05 -24.05
C ALA A 93 -23.28 -5.16 -24.30
N ASP A 94 -24.47 -5.02 -23.70
CA ASP A 94 -25.63 -5.91 -23.88
C ASP A 94 -25.38 -7.40 -23.55
N THR A 95 -24.34 -7.71 -22.75
CA THR A 95 -24.16 -9.07 -22.23
C THR A 95 -25.32 -9.47 -21.32
N THR A 96 -25.82 -10.69 -21.51
CA THR A 96 -26.86 -11.29 -20.63
C THR A 96 -26.29 -12.39 -19.74
N GLU A 97 -25.02 -12.77 -19.97
CA GLU A 97 -24.30 -13.77 -19.20
C GLU A 97 -23.19 -13.10 -18.37
N ARG A 98 -22.79 -13.78 -17.29
CA ARG A 98 -21.59 -13.41 -16.53
C ARG A 98 -20.34 -13.67 -17.35
N LEU A 99 -19.43 -12.71 -17.33
CA LEU A 99 -18.23 -12.69 -18.14
C LEU A 99 -17.02 -13.15 -17.32
N PRO A 100 -16.09 -13.90 -17.94
CA PRO A 100 -14.76 -14.00 -17.38
C PRO A 100 -14.13 -12.60 -17.32
N ALA A 101 -13.48 -12.29 -16.20
CA ALA A 101 -12.83 -11.01 -15.99
C ALA A 101 -11.31 -11.13 -15.95
N VAL A 102 -10.61 -10.14 -16.51
CA VAL A 102 -9.15 -10.06 -16.53
C VAL A 102 -8.70 -8.71 -15.99
N MET A 103 -7.80 -8.74 -15.01
CA MET A 103 -7.12 -7.55 -14.54
C MET A 103 -5.75 -7.43 -15.21
N HIS A 104 -5.55 -6.32 -15.91
CA HIS A 104 -4.28 -5.91 -16.45
C HIS A 104 -3.48 -5.10 -15.41
N ILE A 105 -2.22 -5.51 -15.24
CA ILE A 105 -1.24 -4.85 -14.39
C ILE A 105 -0.15 -4.28 -15.31
N HIS A 106 0.01 -2.96 -15.34
CA HIS A 106 0.97 -2.30 -16.22
C HIS A 106 2.41 -2.40 -15.71
N GLY A 107 3.37 -2.23 -16.62
CA GLY A 107 4.80 -2.11 -16.31
C GLY A 107 5.25 -0.68 -15.97
N GLY A 108 6.47 -0.34 -16.38
CA GLY A 108 6.99 1.04 -16.31
C GLY A 108 6.07 2.03 -17.04
N GLY A 109 5.90 3.24 -16.49
CA GLY A 109 4.91 4.23 -16.96
C GLY A 109 3.76 4.46 -15.96
N GLN A 110 3.53 3.50 -15.06
CA GLN A 110 2.75 3.65 -13.83
C GLN A 110 1.31 4.18 -14.04
N ARG A 111 0.59 3.74 -15.09
CA ARG A 111 -0.78 4.18 -15.33
C ARG A 111 -1.71 3.12 -15.92
N ALA A 112 -3.00 3.28 -15.67
CA ALA A 112 -4.05 2.49 -16.33
C ALA A 112 -4.11 2.78 -17.84
N PHE A 113 -4.16 1.72 -18.63
CA PHE A 113 -4.20 1.77 -20.09
C PHE A 113 -5.58 1.42 -20.64
N LEU A 114 -6.17 2.34 -21.41
CA LEU A 114 -7.49 2.13 -22.03
C LEU A 114 -7.42 1.09 -23.14
N HIS A 115 -6.31 1.07 -23.90
CA HIS A 115 -6.16 0.16 -25.03
C HIS A 115 -6.17 -1.32 -24.59
N GLU A 116 -5.59 -1.64 -23.44
CA GLU A 116 -5.64 -3.00 -22.85
C GLU A 116 -7.06 -3.41 -22.47
N VAL A 117 -7.84 -2.49 -21.88
CA VAL A 117 -9.24 -2.76 -21.54
C VAL A 117 -10.07 -2.99 -22.81
N LYS A 118 -9.91 -2.13 -23.83
CA LYS A 118 -10.58 -2.30 -25.13
C LYS A 118 -10.23 -3.64 -25.79
N LEU A 119 -8.97 -4.04 -25.71
CA LEU A 119 -8.49 -5.33 -26.24
C LEU A 119 -9.16 -6.53 -25.57
N LEU A 120 -9.33 -6.48 -24.25
CA LEU A 120 -10.01 -7.53 -23.47
C LEU A 120 -11.51 -7.56 -23.76
N VAL A 121 -12.15 -6.38 -23.82
CA VAL A 121 -13.57 -6.24 -24.17
C VAL A 121 -13.86 -6.80 -25.56
N ALA A 122 -13.03 -6.47 -26.56
CA ALA A 122 -13.16 -7.01 -27.91
C ALA A 122 -13.00 -8.55 -27.99
N ARG A 123 -12.47 -9.18 -26.94
CA ARG A 123 -12.33 -10.64 -26.82
C ARG A 123 -13.37 -11.29 -25.92
N GLY A 124 -14.38 -10.52 -25.47
CA GLY A 124 -15.48 -11.03 -24.66
C GLY A 124 -15.20 -11.06 -23.15
N TYR A 125 -14.17 -10.36 -22.66
CA TYR A 125 -13.85 -10.30 -21.24
C TYR A 125 -14.31 -8.97 -20.63
N ALA A 126 -14.70 -9.00 -19.36
CA ALA A 126 -14.61 -7.81 -18.52
C ALA A 126 -13.13 -7.50 -18.25
N GLY A 127 -12.70 -6.27 -18.48
CA GLY A 127 -11.31 -5.85 -18.36
C GLY A 127 -11.14 -4.74 -17.33
N LEU A 128 -10.16 -4.87 -16.44
CA LEU A 128 -9.75 -3.82 -15.50
C LEU A 128 -8.27 -3.51 -15.68
N SER A 129 -7.93 -2.25 -15.94
CA SER A 129 -6.55 -1.75 -15.93
C SER A 129 -6.42 -0.79 -14.75
N ILE A 130 -5.68 -1.20 -13.73
CA ILE A 130 -5.50 -0.40 -12.50
C ILE A 130 -4.47 0.71 -12.71
N ASN A 131 -4.54 1.81 -11.95
CA ASN A 131 -3.55 2.87 -11.98
C ASN A 131 -2.85 3.00 -10.63
N TRP A 132 -1.71 2.35 -10.41
CA TRP A 132 -0.96 2.60 -9.17
C TRP A 132 -0.06 3.84 -9.21
N GLY A 133 -0.12 4.64 -10.28
CA GLY A 133 0.37 6.02 -10.30
C GLY A 133 -0.35 6.91 -9.29
N GLY A 134 -0.15 8.22 -9.36
CA GLY A 134 -0.63 9.16 -8.33
C GLY A 134 0.45 9.52 -7.31
N ASN A 135 0.04 9.98 -6.13
CA ASN A 135 0.92 10.37 -5.03
C ASN A 135 0.21 10.23 -3.67
N GLY A 136 0.98 10.30 -2.59
CA GLY A 136 0.46 10.31 -1.21
C GLY A 136 0.05 11.70 -0.66
N ASP A 137 0.00 12.76 -1.50
CA ASP A 137 -0.29 14.14 -1.07
C ASP A 137 -1.46 14.79 -1.85
N GLY A 138 -2.18 14.01 -2.66
CA GLY A 138 -3.37 14.44 -3.41
C GLY A 138 -3.15 15.48 -4.52
N ARG A 139 -1.92 15.73 -4.99
CA ARG A 139 -1.68 16.74 -6.06
C ARG A 139 -1.99 16.18 -7.48
N PRO A 140 -2.67 16.93 -8.37
CA PRO A 140 -3.03 16.46 -9.72
C PRO A 140 -1.82 16.26 -10.67
N PRO A 141 -1.83 15.28 -11.59
CA PRO A 141 -1.49 13.92 -11.18
C PRO A 141 -0.27 13.38 -11.94
N PHE A 142 0.73 12.90 -11.19
CA PHE A 142 1.76 12.03 -11.73
C PHE A 142 1.10 10.75 -12.27
N ASN A 143 1.23 10.51 -13.57
CA ASN A 143 0.73 9.31 -14.27
C ASN A 143 -0.76 9.03 -14.03
N SER A 144 -1.61 9.90 -14.57
CA SER A 144 -3.08 9.70 -14.60
C SER A 144 -3.49 8.55 -15.52
N PRO A 145 -4.68 7.94 -15.33
CA PRO A 145 -5.23 6.97 -16.27
C PRO A 145 -5.34 7.55 -17.68
N ASP A 146 -5.21 6.70 -18.71
CA ASP A 146 -5.50 7.10 -20.09
C ASP A 146 -6.89 7.75 -20.20
N GLY A 147 -6.95 8.89 -20.88
CA GLY A 147 -8.21 9.62 -21.08
C GLY A 147 -8.73 10.39 -19.87
N ALA A 148 -7.97 10.49 -18.77
CA ALA A 148 -8.28 11.40 -17.67
C ALA A 148 -8.32 12.86 -18.12
N ARG A 149 -9.27 13.62 -17.56
CA ARG A 149 -9.50 15.05 -17.84
C ARG A 149 -9.01 15.91 -16.68
N PRO A 150 -8.76 17.21 -16.90
CA PRO A 150 -8.49 18.13 -15.80
C PRO A 150 -9.59 18.07 -14.74
N GLY A 151 -9.19 17.83 -13.49
CA GLY A 151 -10.12 17.71 -12.35
C GLY A 151 -10.63 16.30 -12.07
N ASP A 152 -10.42 15.32 -12.95
CA ASP A 152 -10.75 13.91 -12.64
C ASP A 152 -9.91 13.45 -11.44
N PRO A 153 -10.50 12.77 -10.43
CA PRO A 153 -9.74 12.24 -9.32
C PRO A 153 -8.81 11.10 -9.80
N ASN A 154 -7.61 11.03 -9.23
CA ASN A 154 -6.64 9.98 -9.50
C ASN A 154 -6.51 9.03 -8.29
N THR A 155 -5.62 8.04 -8.41
CA THR A 155 -5.13 7.24 -7.30
C THR A 155 -4.52 8.14 -6.24
N ASP A 156 -4.92 7.84 -5.01
CA ASP A 156 -4.60 8.54 -3.79
C ASP A 156 -4.19 7.47 -2.77
N TRP A 157 -2.91 7.41 -2.46
CA TRP A 157 -2.37 6.41 -1.55
C TRP A 157 -2.57 6.78 -0.06
N GLY A 158 -3.18 7.93 0.24
CA GLY A 158 -3.43 8.39 1.59
C GLY A 158 -2.14 8.54 2.39
N ALA A 159 -2.03 7.81 3.50
CA ALA A 159 -0.88 7.93 4.41
C ALA A 159 0.38 7.13 4.01
N VAL A 160 0.31 6.36 2.91
CA VAL A 160 1.46 5.65 2.34
C VAL A 160 1.72 6.15 0.92
N ASP A 161 2.88 5.83 0.35
CA ASP A 161 3.19 6.12 -1.05
C ASP A 161 4.12 5.05 -1.63
N PRO A 162 3.60 4.00 -2.29
CA PRO A 162 4.43 3.00 -2.95
C PRO A 162 4.84 3.40 -4.37
N SER A 163 4.54 4.63 -4.81
CA SER A 163 4.85 5.11 -6.15
C SER A 163 6.33 5.49 -6.30
N GLN A 164 6.72 5.82 -7.53
CA GLN A 164 8.07 6.32 -7.85
C GLN A 164 8.42 7.65 -7.17
N LEU A 165 7.45 8.35 -6.60
CA LEU A 165 7.68 9.63 -5.93
C LEU A 165 8.29 9.45 -4.53
N ASN A 166 8.28 8.22 -4.00
CA ASN A 166 8.76 7.88 -2.66
C ASN A 166 9.66 6.63 -2.68
N VAL A 167 10.81 6.70 -3.37
CA VAL A 167 11.72 5.55 -3.48
C VAL A 167 13.18 5.84 -3.11
N ALA A 168 13.68 5.07 -2.14
CA ALA A 168 15.08 4.64 -2.09
C ALA A 168 15.30 3.36 -2.97
N GLY A 169 14.20 2.73 -3.39
CA GLY A 169 14.13 1.53 -4.24
C GLY A 169 12.87 0.72 -3.91
N TYR A 170 12.21 0.10 -4.90
CA TYR A 170 10.92 -0.59 -4.69
C TYR A 170 11.00 -1.79 -3.73
N SER A 171 12.17 -2.42 -3.63
CA SER A 171 12.42 -3.58 -2.77
C SER A 171 12.84 -3.21 -1.35
N SER A 172 12.98 -1.92 -1.02
CA SER A 172 13.37 -1.48 0.32
C SER A 172 12.34 -1.92 1.35
N MET A 173 12.80 -2.34 2.53
CA MET A 173 11.96 -2.62 3.70
C MET A 173 12.16 -1.59 4.82
N LEU A 174 13.02 -0.60 4.59
CA LEU A 174 13.34 0.43 5.57
C LEU A 174 12.08 1.22 5.96
N PRO A 175 12.00 1.67 7.22
CA PRO A 175 10.90 2.53 7.66
C PRO A 175 10.94 3.91 7.02
N GLY A 176 9.80 4.60 7.05
CA GLY A 176 9.70 6.00 6.68
C GLY A 176 8.27 6.55 6.75
N PRO A 177 8.09 7.87 6.64
CA PRO A 177 6.81 8.53 6.87
C PRO A 177 5.71 8.10 5.88
N LYS A 178 6.10 7.61 4.70
CA LYS A 178 5.18 7.14 3.64
C LYS A 178 5.22 5.62 3.45
N GLN A 179 5.86 4.90 4.38
CA GLN A 179 5.87 3.43 4.45
C GLN A 179 4.78 2.95 5.40
N PHE A 180 4.50 1.65 5.38
CA PHE A 180 3.48 1.03 6.24
C PHE A 180 3.83 1.21 7.72
N PHE A 181 5.07 0.92 8.10
CA PHE A 181 5.66 1.16 9.41
C PHE A 181 6.71 2.28 9.31
N GLU A 182 6.67 3.20 10.28
CA GLU A 182 7.48 4.42 10.28
C GLU A 182 8.73 4.32 11.15
N ASP A 183 8.80 3.30 12.00
CA ASP A 183 9.74 3.17 13.12
C ASP A 183 10.61 1.92 13.05
N ARG A 184 10.30 0.96 12.18
CA ARG A 184 11.03 -0.30 12.04
C ARG A 184 11.05 -0.84 10.61
N GLU A 185 12.10 -1.61 10.30
CA GLU A 185 12.16 -2.41 9.10
C GLU A 185 11.08 -3.50 9.12
N HIS A 186 10.36 -3.68 8.00
CA HIS A 186 9.28 -4.66 7.91
C HIS A 186 8.98 -5.03 6.45
N PRO A 187 8.65 -6.30 6.13
CA PRO A 187 8.28 -6.69 4.76
C PRO A 187 7.12 -5.90 4.16
N LYS A 188 6.17 -5.44 4.98
CA LYS A 188 5.05 -4.56 4.56
C LYS A 188 5.48 -3.14 4.12
N ASN A 189 6.70 -2.71 4.45
CA ASN A 189 7.25 -1.43 3.96
C ASN A 189 7.68 -1.52 2.49
N ASN A 190 7.81 -2.73 1.95
CA ASN A 190 8.13 -2.95 0.54
C ASN A 190 7.03 -2.40 -0.36
N ASN A 191 7.39 -1.56 -1.33
CA ASN A 191 6.40 -0.95 -2.22
C ASN A 191 5.63 -2.01 -3.02
N TRP A 192 6.26 -3.12 -3.40
CA TRP A 192 5.57 -4.23 -4.06
C TRP A 192 4.51 -4.89 -3.19
N TYR A 193 4.63 -4.88 -1.86
CA TYR A 193 3.57 -5.36 -0.97
C TYR A 193 2.32 -4.50 -1.10
N LEU A 194 2.47 -3.17 -0.99
CA LEU A 194 1.37 -2.21 -1.11
C LEU A 194 0.72 -2.23 -2.51
N LEU A 195 1.53 -2.34 -3.57
CA LEU A 195 1.03 -2.48 -4.93
C LEU A 195 0.26 -3.79 -5.12
N THR A 196 0.77 -4.90 -4.61
CA THR A 196 0.08 -6.21 -4.65
C THR A 196 -1.22 -6.17 -3.87
N LEU A 197 -1.27 -5.47 -2.73
CA LEU A 197 -2.49 -5.23 -1.98
C LEU A 197 -3.53 -4.51 -2.84
N GLY A 198 -3.12 -3.45 -3.54
CA GLY A 198 -3.96 -2.75 -4.53
C GLY A 198 -4.48 -3.68 -5.64
N CYS A 199 -3.63 -4.55 -6.19
CA CYS A 199 -4.03 -5.56 -7.18
C CYS A 199 -5.09 -6.53 -6.63
N ARG A 200 -4.89 -7.06 -5.41
CA ARG A 200 -5.87 -7.96 -4.77
C ARG A 200 -7.23 -7.27 -4.59
N ARG A 201 -7.24 -5.97 -4.30
CA ARG A 201 -8.46 -5.16 -4.23
C ARG A 201 -9.10 -4.93 -5.59
N GLY A 202 -8.31 -4.80 -6.66
CA GLY A 202 -8.80 -4.78 -8.03
C GLY A 202 -9.50 -6.09 -8.44
N LEU A 203 -9.01 -7.24 -7.97
CA LEU A 203 -9.71 -8.51 -8.14
C LEU A 203 -11.05 -8.56 -7.39
N THR A 204 -11.09 -8.05 -6.15
CA THR A 204 -12.35 -7.90 -5.41
C THR A 204 -13.33 -6.95 -6.10
N PHE A 205 -12.82 -5.89 -6.73
CA PHE A 205 -13.65 -5.00 -7.57
C PHE A 205 -14.30 -5.79 -8.71
N LEU A 206 -13.52 -6.54 -9.50
CA LEU A 206 -14.04 -7.35 -10.60
C LEU A 206 -15.07 -8.37 -10.12
N GLU A 207 -14.79 -9.10 -9.05
CA GLU A 207 -15.69 -10.10 -8.45
C GLU A 207 -17.07 -9.54 -8.06
N GLN A 208 -17.14 -8.25 -7.72
CA GLN A 208 -18.37 -7.59 -7.27
C GLN A 208 -19.18 -6.93 -8.39
N GLN A 209 -18.71 -6.98 -9.63
CA GLN A 209 -19.44 -6.39 -10.75
C GLN A 209 -20.60 -7.31 -11.18
N PRO A 210 -21.81 -6.78 -11.47
CA PRO A 210 -22.96 -7.59 -11.89
C PRO A 210 -22.72 -8.48 -13.11
N GLU A 211 -21.88 -8.01 -14.03
CA GLU A 211 -21.49 -8.67 -15.27
C GLU A 211 -20.38 -9.73 -15.10
N VAL A 212 -19.88 -9.98 -13.88
CA VAL A 212 -18.84 -10.97 -13.55
C VAL A 212 -19.37 -12.01 -12.56
#